data_AF-A0A5B1QW45-F1
#
_entry.id   AF-A0A5B1QW45-F1
#
_cell.length_a   1.000
_cell.length_b   1.000
_cell.length_c   1.000
_cell.angle_alpha   90.00
_cell.angle_beta   90.00
_cell.angle_gamma   90.00
#
_symmetry.space_group_name_H-M   'P 1'
#
loop_
_entity.id
_entity.type
_entity.pdbx_description
1 polymer ?
#
loop_
_entity_poly.entity_id
_entity_poly.type
_entity_poly.pdbx_seq_one_letter_code
_entity_poly.pdbx_strand_id
1 'polypeptide(L)'
;QNLRLNNYDGTLMAFINTSMPPGMRARLLSNVHACFKLHDCDTEKENNPNFDAFHFSWYNRSVTSGRNAPENVHPLFLRKEGASRTNYSQMTPYLSADAKKHAELLEEMKIIFEEVFQWIEQELQDKLPREYELLSMDAQFLPGNALSPVHPFLGFVVNLNVSTKGHRDSKDKTYCLVLPIGEFKDGALVFYEQGLTIELQSGDFIVFQS
;
A
#
# COMPACT_ATOMS: atom_id res chain seq x y z
N GLN A 1 -21.26 2.18 -5.92
CA GLN A 1 -21.93 1.00 -5.33
C GLN A 1 -20.90 0.30 -4.46
N ASN A 2 -21.30 -0.18 -3.28
CA ASN A 2 -20.35 -0.77 -2.34
C ASN A 2 -20.72 -2.23 -2.12
N LEU A 3 -19.73 -3.13 -2.14
CA LEU A 3 -19.92 -4.56 -1.95
C LEU A 3 -18.96 -5.05 -0.86
N ARG A 4 -19.51 -5.57 0.23
CA ARG A 4 -18.75 -6.22 1.30
C ARG A 4 -18.91 -7.73 1.19
N LEU A 5 -17.80 -8.43 1.00
CA LEU A 5 -17.68 -9.88 1.01
C LEU A 5 -17.05 -10.29 2.33
N ASN A 6 -17.69 -11.22 3.04
CA ASN A 6 -17.18 -11.74 4.31
C ASN A 6 -16.79 -13.20 4.15
N ASN A 7 -15.81 -13.62 4.93
CA ASN A 7 -15.51 -15.02 5.18
C ASN A 7 -16.65 -15.68 5.97
N TYR A 8 -16.63 -17.01 6.05
CA TYR A 8 -17.61 -17.78 6.81
C TYR A 8 -17.65 -17.40 8.31
N ASP A 9 -16.52 -16.98 8.87
CA ASP A 9 -16.40 -16.52 10.26
C ASP A 9 -16.84 -15.06 10.48
N GLY A 10 -17.33 -14.39 9.44
CA GLY A 10 -17.78 -13.00 9.48
C GLY A 10 -16.66 -11.95 9.37
N THR A 11 -15.40 -12.36 9.23
CA THR A 11 -14.29 -11.43 8.95
C THR A 11 -14.34 -10.90 7.52
N LEU A 12 -13.74 -9.73 7.28
CA LEU A 12 -13.71 -9.13 5.94
C LEU A 12 -12.84 -9.98 4.99
N MET A 13 -13.45 -10.48 3.91
CA MET A 13 -12.71 -11.08 2.81
C MET A 13 -12.25 -9.99 1.84
N ALA A 14 -13.21 -9.20 1.35
CA ALA A 14 -12.96 -8.09 0.44
C ALA A 14 -14.07 -7.04 0.54
N PHE A 15 -13.74 -5.78 0.38
CA PHE A 15 -14.67 -4.67 0.26
C PHE A 15 -14.37 -3.87 -0.99
N ILE A 16 -15.33 -3.80 -1.91
CA ILE A 16 -15.21 -3.04 -3.16
C ILE A 16 -16.04 -1.77 -3.02
N ASN A 17 -15.45 -0.63 -3.37
CA ASN A 17 -16.10 0.66 -3.42
C ASN A 17 -15.96 1.28 -4.81
N THR A 18 -17.11 1.56 -5.45
CA THR A 18 -17.18 2.20 -6.78
C THR A 18 -17.82 3.58 -6.73
N SER A 19 -17.92 4.22 -5.57
CA SER A 19 -18.61 5.50 -5.37
C SER A 19 -17.69 6.73 -5.41
N MET A 20 -16.50 6.63 -6.00
CA MET A 20 -15.63 7.79 -6.16
C MET A 20 -16.37 8.94 -6.88
N PRO A 21 -16.31 10.17 -6.36
CA PRO A 21 -16.96 11.32 -6.99
C PRO A 21 -16.53 11.51 -8.45
N PRO A 22 -17.44 11.80 -9.40
CA PRO A 22 -17.10 11.89 -10.82
C PRO A 22 -15.98 12.90 -11.14
N GLY A 23 -15.99 14.07 -10.48
CA GLY A 23 -14.94 15.08 -10.66
C GLY A 23 -13.57 14.67 -10.11
N MET A 24 -13.54 13.82 -9.09
CA MET A 24 -12.29 13.22 -8.57
C MET A 24 -11.81 12.14 -9.54
N ARG A 25 -12.69 11.22 -9.94
CA ARG A 25 -12.39 10.14 -10.89
C ARG A 25 -11.82 10.67 -12.20
N ALA A 26 -12.40 11.74 -12.75
CA ALA A 26 -11.94 12.38 -13.98
C ALA A 26 -10.53 12.99 -13.89
N ARG A 27 -10.03 13.30 -12.70
CA ARG A 27 -8.69 13.87 -12.49
C ARG A 27 -7.61 12.83 -12.16
N LEU A 28 -7.98 11.59 -11.87
CA LEU A 28 -7.01 10.57 -11.42
C LEU A 28 -5.86 10.35 -12.40
N LEU A 29 -6.16 10.15 -13.68
CA LEU A 29 -5.12 9.90 -14.68
C LEU A 29 -4.24 11.14 -14.91
N SER A 30 -4.83 12.34 -14.94
CA SER A 30 -4.04 13.59 -15.03
C SER A 30 -3.13 13.79 -13.81
N ASN A 31 -3.60 13.39 -12.62
CA ASN A 31 -2.80 13.43 -11.41
C ASN A 31 -1.60 12.49 -11.49
N VAL A 32 -1.76 11.28 -12.05
CA VAL A 32 -0.62 10.37 -12.28
C VAL A 32 0.34 10.96 -13.31
N HIS A 33 -0.15 11.53 -14.42
CA HIS A 33 0.69 12.17 -15.44
C HIS A 33 1.49 13.37 -14.92
N ALA A 34 0.98 14.07 -13.91
CA ALA A 34 1.72 15.16 -13.27
C ALA A 34 2.97 14.66 -12.53
N CYS A 35 2.93 13.43 -12.01
CA CYS A 35 4.01 12.85 -11.20
C CYS A 35 4.92 11.88 -11.99
N PHE A 36 4.38 11.23 -13.03
CA PHE A 36 5.06 10.15 -13.74
C PHE A 36 4.95 10.29 -15.25
N LYS A 37 6.02 9.88 -15.94
CA LYS A 37 6.01 9.68 -17.40
C LYS A 37 5.49 8.29 -17.71
N LEU A 38 4.24 8.21 -18.15
CA LEU A 38 3.59 6.96 -18.54
C LEU A 38 3.91 6.59 -19.99
N HIS A 39 3.82 5.31 -20.28
CA HIS A 39 3.88 4.75 -21.63
C HIS A 39 2.86 3.62 -21.74
N ASP A 40 2.37 3.37 -22.95
CA ASP A 40 1.46 2.26 -23.21
C ASP A 40 2.22 0.92 -23.10
N CYS A 41 1.55 -0.09 -22.55
CA CYS A 41 2.11 -1.42 -22.36
C CYS A 41 1.10 -2.48 -22.81
N ASP A 42 1.56 -3.47 -23.56
CA ASP A 42 0.79 -4.63 -24.01
C ASP A 42 1.41 -5.89 -23.38
N THR A 43 0.85 -6.31 -22.25
CA THR A 43 1.39 -7.41 -21.45
C THR A 43 1.31 -8.77 -22.17
N GLU A 44 0.39 -8.94 -23.14
CA GLU A 44 0.29 -10.15 -23.96
C GLU A 44 1.46 -10.23 -24.94
N LYS A 45 1.80 -9.12 -25.61
CA LYS A 45 2.94 -9.07 -26.55
C LYS A 45 4.29 -9.08 -25.85
N GLU A 46 4.38 -8.41 -24.70
CA GLU A 46 5.64 -8.22 -23.98
C GLU A 46 6.02 -9.39 -23.06
N ASN A 47 5.10 -10.36 -22.87
CA ASN A 47 5.30 -11.58 -22.09
C ASN A 47 5.82 -11.31 -20.66
N ASN A 48 4.92 -10.79 -19.81
CA ASN A 48 5.19 -10.45 -18.41
C ASN A 48 6.31 -9.39 -18.27
N PRO A 49 6.07 -8.17 -18.77
CA PRO A 49 7.04 -7.08 -18.69
C PRO A 49 7.37 -6.73 -17.24
N ASN A 50 8.58 -6.23 -17.02
CA ASN A 50 8.93 -5.61 -15.75
C ASN A 50 8.11 -4.32 -15.60
N PHE A 51 7.72 -4.01 -14.37
CA PHE A 51 7.00 -2.79 -14.03
C PHE A 51 7.77 -2.00 -12.97
N ASP A 52 7.63 -0.68 -12.99
CA ASP A 52 8.25 0.19 -11.99
C ASP A 52 7.39 0.24 -10.73
N ALA A 53 8.02 0.09 -9.56
CA ALA A 53 7.38 0.17 -8.26
C ALA A 53 8.09 1.19 -7.38
N PHE A 54 7.33 2.17 -6.86
CA PHE A 54 7.83 3.20 -5.94
C PHE A 54 7.20 3.01 -4.57
N HIS A 55 8.01 2.64 -3.58
CA HIS A 55 7.51 2.39 -2.23
C HIS A 55 7.54 3.66 -1.37
N PHE A 56 6.39 4.16 -0.95
CA PHE A 56 6.27 5.32 -0.08
C PHE A 56 5.67 4.95 1.26
N SER A 57 6.41 4.13 2.02
CA SER A 57 5.92 3.55 3.27
C SER A 57 6.81 3.82 4.48
N TRP A 58 6.16 3.95 5.64
CA TRP A 58 6.78 3.69 6.93
C TRP A 58 6.82 2.19 7.20
N TYR A 59 8.01 1.68 7.48
CA TYR A 59 8.20 0.30 7.88
C TYR A 59 8.34 0.20 9.39
N ASN A 60 7.39 -0.45 10.04
CA ASN A 60 7.47 -0.85 11.44
C ASN A 60 7.98 -2.30 11.56
N ARG A 61 9.22 -2.54 11.12
CA ARG A 61 9.85 -3.88 11.20
C ARG A 61 11.34 -3.77 11.39
N SER A 62 11.94 -4.77 12.04
CA SER A 62 13.40 -4.88 12.07
C SER A 62 13.93 -5.49 10.78
N VAL A 63 14.92 -4.85 10.15
CA VAL A 63 15.62 -5.45 8.97
C VAL A 63 16.62 -6.52 9.39
N THR A 64 17.20 -6.38 10.59
CA THR A 64 18.06 -7.41 11.16
C THR A 64 17.20 -8.47 11.83
N SER A 65 17.41 -9.74 11.48
CA SER A 65 16.75 -10.84 12.17
C SER A 65 17.16 -10.88 13.65
N GLY A 66 16.17 -10.93 14.54
CA GLY A 66 16.39 -11.17 15.97
C GLY A 66 16.53 -12.64 16.35
N ARG A 67 16.61 -13.57 15.38
CA ARG A 67 16.74 -15.00 15.67
C ARG A 67 18.05 -15.24 16.43
N ASN A 68 17.95 -15.92 17.58
CA ASN A 68 19.05 -16.17 18.50
C ASN A 68 19.65 -14.90 19.14
N ALA A 69 18.94 -13.77 19.11
CA ALA A 69 19.34 -12.60 19.88
C ALA A 69 19.24 -12.92 21.38
N PRO A 70 20.22 -12.52 22.21
CA PRO A 70 20.14 -12.65 23.66
C PRO A 70 18.89 -11.94 24.22
N GLU A 71 18.14 -12.63 25.08
CA GLU A 71 16.90 -12.10 25.67
C GLU A 71 17.14 -10.99 26.70
N ASN A 72 18.33 -10.96 27.29
CA ASN A 72 18.72 -10.05 28.36
C ASN A 72 19.58 -8.87 27.90
N VAL A 73 19.70 -8.65 26.58
CA VAL A 73 20.48 -7.56 26.01
C VAL A 73 19.57 -6.66 25.19
N HIS A 74 19.54 -5.37 25.53
CA HIS A 74 18.73 -4.40 24.80
C HIS A 74 19.14 -4.35 23.31
N PRO A 75 18.19 -4.26 22.34
CA PRO A 75 18.49 -4.32 20.91
C PRO A 75 19.57 -3.33 20.42
N LEU A 76 19.64 -2.13 21.00
CA LEU A 76 20.68 -1.13 20.70
C LEU A 76 22.11 -1.57 21.06
N PHE A 77 22.28 -2.55 21.95
CA PHE A 77 23.59 -3.10 22.29
C PHE A 77 23.92 -4.37 21.50
N LEU A 78 22.96 -4.89 20.73
CA LEU A 78 23.21 -6.03 19.86
C LEU A 78 24.09 -5.61 18.68
N ARG A 79 25.01 -6.51 18.33
CA ARG A 79 25.83 -6.42 17.12
C ARG A 79 25.78 -7.76 16.42
N LYS A 80 25.62 -7.73 15.10
CA LYS A 80 25.70 -8.95 14.31
C LYS A 80 27.16 -9.42 14.26
N GLU A 81 27.42 -10.62 14.75
CA GLU A 81 28.75 -11.25 14.68
C GLU A 81 29.22 -11.33 13.22
N GLY A 82 30.50 -11.00 12.99
CA GLY A 82 31.09 -10.95 11.64
C GLY A 82 30.65 -9.77 10.76
N ALA A 83 29.73 -8.91 11.23
CA ALA A 83 29.37 -7.69 10.51
C ALA A 83 30.19 -6.49 10.99
N SER A 84 30.73 -5.71 10.07
CA SER A 84 31.47 -4.48 10.39
C SER A 84 30.56 -3.37 10.95
N ARG A 85 29.25 -3.42 10.67
CA ARG A 85 28.26 -2.43 11.10
C ARG A 85 26.91 -3.10 11.37
N THR A 86 26.17 -2.55 12.33
CA THR A 86 24.77 -2.90 12.62
C THR A 86 23.88 -1.71 12.27
N ASN A 87 22.79 -1.92 11.53
CA ASN A 87 21.92 -0.83 11.11
C ASN A 87 20.86 -0.53 12.17
N TYR A 88 21.26 0.22 13.20
CA TYR A 88 20.38 0.62 14.30
C TYR A 88 19.19 1.47 13.83
N SER A 89 19.33 2.21 12.73
CA SER A 89 18.25 3.06 12.18
C SER A 89 17.05 2.27 11.66
N GLN A 90 17.22 0.96 11.46
CA GLN A 90 16.17 0.03 11.03
C GLN A 90 15.72 -0.91 12.16
N MET A 91 16.02 -0.58 13.41
CA MET A 91 15.47 -1.22 14.61
C MET A 91 14.28 -0.44 15.20
N THR A 92 14.05 0.78 14.74
CA THR A 92 12.86 1.61 15.00
C THR A 92 12.08 1.78 13.70
N PRO A 93 10.81 2.22 13.71
CA PRO A 93 10.11 2.48 12.45
C PRO A 93 10.87 3.48 11.58
N TYR A 94 10.93 3.22 10.27
CA TYR A 94 11.72 4.02 9.33
C TYR A 94 11.03 4.16 7.99
N LEU A 95 11.30 5.27 7.30
CA LEU A 95 10.89 5.47 5.91
C LEU A 95 11.66 4.54 4.98
N SER A 96 10.92 3.99 4.01
CA SER A 96 11.44 3.27 2.85
C SER A 96 12.58 4.02 2.13
N ALA A 97 13.41 3.28 1.41
CA ALA A 97 14.52 3.86 0.67
C ALA A 97 14.02 4.80 -0.45
N ASP A 98 12.92 4.42 -1.13
CA ASP A 98 12.34 5.23 -2.21
C ASP A 98 11.75 6.53 -1.67
N ALA A 99 11.06 6.53 -0.54
CA ALA A 99 10.60 7.77 0.10
C ALA A 99 11.73 8.76 0.39
N LYS A 100 12.93 8.27 0.74
CA LYS A 100 14.11 9.12 0.95
C LYS A 100 14.74 9.59 -0.37
N LYS A 101 14.84 8.68 -1.34
CA LYS A 101 15.45 8.94 -2.65
C LYS A 101 14.60 9.87 -3.52
N HIS A 102 13.29 9.76 -3.40
CA HIS A 102 12.28 10.46 -4.19
C HIS A 102 11.42 11.36 -3.31
N ALA A 103 12.05 12.09 -2.38
CA ALA A 103 11.35 12.91 -1.40
C ALA A 103 10.49 14.02 -2.04
N GLU A 104 11.00 14.68 -3.09
CA GLU A 104 10.24 15.71 -3.83
C GLU A 104 8.98 15.12 -4.47
N LEU A 105 9.13 13.99 -5.17
CA LEU A 105 8.00 13.25 -5.77
C LEU A 105 6.99 12.80 -4.70
N LEU A 106 7.45 12.37 -3.53
CA LEU A 106 6.56 12.01 -2.43
C LEU A 106 5.74 13.23 -1.96
N GLU A 107 6.36 14.40 -1.79
CA GLU A 107 5.63 15.61 -1.40
C GLU A 107 4.65 16.07 -2.50
N GLU A 108 5.04 16.00 -3.77
CA GLU A 108 4.14 16.29 -4.90
C GLU A 108 2.94 15.34 -4.92
N MET A 109 3.18 14.03 -4.76
CA MET A 109 2.12 13.02 -4.68
C MET A 109 1.16 13.29 -3.52
N LYS A 110 1.66 13.67 -2.34
CA LYS A 110 0.82 14.03 -1.19
C LYS A 110 -0.13 15.17 -1.53
N ILE A 111 0.37 16.22 -2.19
CA ILE A 111 -0.43 17.39 -2.55
C ILE A 111 -1.45 17.03 -3.63
N ILE A 112 -1.02 16.36 -4.70
CA ILE A 112 -1.85 16.05 -5.86
C ILE A 112 -2.97 15.06 -5.51
N PHE A 113 -2.70 14.09 -4.63
CA PHE A 113 -3.64 13.04 -4.23
C PHE A 113 -4.32 13.30 -2.87
N GLU A 114 -4.11 14.45 -2.23
CA GLU A 114 -4.67 14.77 -0.91
C GLU A 114 -6.18 14.50 -0.85
N GLU A 115 -6.93 15.01 -1.83
CA GLU A 115 -8.40 14.85 -1.90
C GLU A 115 -8.81 13.37 -2.04
N VAL A 116 -8.02 12.58 -2.77
CA VAL A 116 -8.25 11.14 -2.95
C VAL A 116 -7.99 10.40 -1.64
N PHE A 117 -6.89 10.72 -0.95
CA PHE A 117 -6.53 10.09 0.32
C PHE A 117 -7.56 10.39 1.41
N GLN A 118 -7.99 11.66 1.54
CA GLN A 118 -9.04 12.05 2.48
C GLN A 118 -10.38 11.36 2.18
N TRP A 119 -10.75 11.23 0.90
CA TRP A 119 -11.96 10.53 0.53
C TRP A 119 -11.89 9.04 0.86
N ILE A 120 -10.76 8.37 0.58
CA ILE A 120 -10.55 6.97 0.97
C ILE A 120 -10.66 6.82 2.47
N GLU A 121 -9.98 7.66 3.25
CA GLU A 121 -10.02 7.63 4.71
C GLU A 121 -11.45 7.70 5.24
N GLN A 122 -12.24 8.66 4.74
CA GLN A 122 -13.64 8.85 5.12
C GLN A 122 -14.50 7.62 4.76
N GLU A 123 -14.33 7.06 3.56
CA GLU A 123 -15.07 5.86 3.16
C GLU A 123 -14.71 4.64 4.03
N LEU A 124 -13.44 4.50 4.44
CA LEU A 124 -13.02 3.44 5.33
C LEU A 124 -13.61 3.62 6.73
N GLN A 125 -13.57 4.85 7.26
CA GLN A 125 -14.14 5.15 8.56
C GLN A 125 -15.66 4.89 8.60
N ASP A 126 -16.38 5.26 7.54
CA ASP A 126 -17.83 5.11 7.47
C ASP A 126 -18.28 3.68 7.17
N LYS A 127 -17.57 2.96 6.31
CA LYS A 127 -18.02 1.66 5.76
C LYS A 127 -17.32 0.47 6.40
N LEU A 128 -16.10 0.66 6.90
CA LEU A 128 -15.26 -0.37 7.51
C LEU A 128 -14.71 0.07 8.88
N PRO A 129 -15.55 0.56 9.82
CA PRO A 129 -15.07 1.20 11.05
C PRO A 129 -14.16 0.29 11.91
N ARG A 130 -14.44 -1.01 11.94
CA ARG A 130 -13.60 -1.98 12.66
C ARG A 130 -12.24 -2.16 12.01
N GLU A 131 -12.19 -2.31 10.69
CA GLU A 131 -10.94 -2.47 9.96
C GLU A 131 -10.13 -1.16 9.97
N TYR A 132 -10.80 -0.01 9.90
CA TYR A 132 -10.24 1.31 10.05
C TYR A 132 -9.56 1.48 11.42
N GLU A 133 -10.23 1.11 12.51
CA GLU A 133 -9.67 1.18 13.87
C GLU A 133 -8.40 0.32 13.97
N LEU A 134 -8.43 -0.91 13.46
CA LEU A 134 -7.28 -1.82 13.47
C LEU A 134 -6.08 -1.27 12.71
N LEU A 135 -6.30 -0.67 11.54
CA LEU A 135 -5.23 -0.03 10.74
C LEU A 135 -4.68 1.22 11.45
N SER A 136 -5.57 2.02 12.04
CA SER A 136 -5.24 3.29 12.71
C SER A 136 -4.33 3.07 13.93
N MET A 137 -4.43 1.93 14.60
CA MET A 137 -3.61 1.62 15.78
C MET A 137 -2.12 1.82 15.52
N ASP A 138 -1.58 1.32 14.40
CA ASP A 138 -0.15 1.44 14.10
C ASP A 138 0.19 2.85 13.56
N ALA A 139 -0.74 3.49 12.83
CA ALA A 139 -0.54 4.81 12.25
C ALA A 139 -0.44 5.94 13.30
N GLN A 140 -1.08 5.77 14.47
CA GLN A 140 -1.05 6.75 15.56
C GLN A 140 0.29 6.83 16.30
N PHE A 141 1.13 5.80 16.21
CA PHE A 141 2.39 5.71 16.96
C PHE A 141 3.64 5.84 16.07
N LEU A 142 3.52 6.53 14.94
CA LEU A 142 4.68 6.79 14.08
C LEU A 142 5.72 7.68 14.80
N PRO A 143 7.03 7.39 14.64
CA PRO A 143 8.08 8.16 15.30
C PRO A 143 8.06 9.64 14.94
N GLY A 144 8.44 10.49 15.89
CA GLY A 144 8.58 11.93 15.66
C GLY A 144 7.26 12.66 15.42
N ASN A 145 6.14 12.11 15.89
CA ASN A 145 4.79 12.65 15.65
C ASN A 145 4.48 12.79 14.15
N ALA A 146 5.05 11.90 13.33
CA ALA A 146 4.78 11.87 11.90
C ALA A 146 3.35 11.40 11.65
N LEU A 147 2.71 11.99 10.64
CA LEU A 147 1.39 11.57 10.15
C LEU A 147 1.56 10.90 8.79
N SER A 148 0.87 9.77 8.61
CA SER A 148 0.79 9.15 7.30
C SER A 148 -0.16 9.97 6.41
N PRO A 149 0.24 10.35 5.18
CA PRO A 149 -0.65 11.05 4.26
C PRO A 149 -1.81 10.19 3.76
N VAL A 150 -1.73 8.86 3.98
CA VAL A 150 -2.71 7.87 3.55
C VAL A 150 -3.34 7.14 4.74
N HIS A 151 -3.59 7.88 5.84
CA HIS A 151 -4.25 7.33 7.01
C HIS A 151 -5.56 6.60 6.60
N PRO A 152 -5.87 5.41 7.16
CA PRO A 152 -5.22 4.73 8.28
C PRO A 152 -4.02 3.85 7.90
N PHE A 153 -3.58 3.84 6.64
CA PHE A 153 -2.41 3.08 6.21
C PHE A 153 -1.10 3.81 6.56
N LEU A 154 0.01 3.07 6.59
CA LEU A 154 1.35 3.59 6.89
C LEU A 154 2.12 4.08 5.65
N GLY A 155 1.50 3.97 4.47
CA GLY A 155 2.10 4.33 3.21
C GLY A 155 1.39 3.71 2.03
N PHE A 156 1.89 4.04 0.84
CA PHE A 156 1.35 3.54 -0.42
C PHE A 156 2.49 3.11 -1.36
N VAL A 157 2.16 2.33 -2.37
CA VAL A 157 3.08 1.91 -3.43
C VAL A 157 2.46 2.29 -4.76
N VAL A 158 3.25 2.91 -5.63
CA VAL A 158 2.83 3.21 -7.01
C VAL A 158 3.46 2.18 -7.93
N ASN A 159 2.64 1.36 -8.56
CA ASN A 159 3.08 0.37 -9.56
C ASN A 159 2.63 0.86 -10.95
N LEU A 160 3.59 1.21 -11.82
CA LEU A 160 3.31 1.71 -13.17
C LEU A 160 3.30 0.55 -14.16
N ASN A 161 2.24 0.41 -14.97
CA ASN A 161 2.07 -0.71 -15.92
C ASN A 161 2.15 -2.09 -15.23
N VAL A 162 1.50 -2.19 -14.06
CA VAL A 162 1.59 -3.35 -13.19
C VAL A 162 1.06 -4.63 -13.85
N SER A 163 1.88 -5.68 -13.81
CA SER A 163 1.49 -7.05 -14.09
C SER A 163 2.24 -7.94 -13.11
N THR A 164 1.51 -8.62 -12.22
CA THR A 164 2.12 -9.43 -11.16
C THR A 164 1.75 -10.89 -11.29
N LYS A 165 2.66 -11.76 -10.86
CA LYS A 165 2.33 -13.15 -10.54
C LYS A 165 1.59 -13.19 -9.22
N GLY A 166 0.75 -14.21 -9.03
CA GLY A 166 0.05 -14.42 -7.76
C GLY A 166 1.02 -14.47 -6.57
N HIS A 167 0.77 -13.63 -5.57
CA HIS A 167 1.55 -13.54 -4.35
C HIS A 167 0.66 -13.05 -3.19
N ARG A 168 1.23 -13.06 -1.99
CA ARG A 168 0.69 -12.37 -0.81
C ARG A 168 1.68 -11.31 -0.37
N ASP A 169 1.24 -10.17 0.13
CA ASP A 169 2.17 -9.21 0.72
C ASP A 169 2.49 -9.64 2.14
N SER A 170 3.38 -10.63 2.24
CA SER A 170 3.89 -11.23 3.49
C SER A 170 4.43 -10.25 4.55
N LYS A 171 4.51 -8.96 4.21
CA LYS A 171 5.04 -7.87 5.04
C LYS A 171 3.94 -7.00 5.64
N ASP A 172 2.71 -7.13 5.16
CA ASP A 172 1.55 -6.42 5.67
C ASP A 172 0.97 -7.20 6.86
N LYS A 173 0.39 -6.47 7.80
CA LYS A 173 -0.11 -7.05 9.06
C LYS A 173 -1.54 -7.54 8.93
N THR A 174 -2.39 -6.78 8.23
CA THR A 174 -3.84 -7.01 8.19
C THR A 174 -4.40 -6.78 6.79
N TYR A 175 -4.69 -5.53 6.44
CA TYR A 175 -5.40 -5.17 5.22
C TYR A 175 -4.55 -4.31 4.32
N CYS A 176 -4.72 -4.49 3.02
CA CYS A 176 -4.22 -3.58 1.99
C CYS A 176 -5.38 -3.03 1.17
N LEU A 177 -5.13 -1.92 0.47
CA LEU A 177 -6.06 -1.30 -0.47
C LEU A 177 -5.41 -1.20 -1.84
N VAL A 178 -6.16 -1.58 -2.87
CA VAL A 178 -5.77 -1.39 -4.27
C VAL A 178 -6.74 -0.40 -4.93
N LEU A 179 -6.17 0.65 -5.54
CA LEU A 179 -6.86 1.64 -6.36
C LEU A 179 -6.21 1.64 -7.75
N PRO A 180 -6.77 0.95 -8.75
CA PRO A 180 -6.30 1.07 -10.12
C PRO A 180 -6.63 2.46 -10.68
N ILE A 181 -5.69 2.98 -11.47
CA ILE A 181 -5.81 4.29 -12.12
C ILE A 181 -5.35 4.14 -13.57
N GLY A 182 -6.17 4.64 -14.50
CA GLY A 182 -5.80 4.77 -15.90
C GLY A 182 -6.80 4.17 -16.87
N GLU A 183 -6.38 4.06 -18.13
CA GLU A 183 -7.15 3.46 -19.21
C GLU A 183 -6.56 2.10 -19.51
N PHE A 184 -7.26 1.04 -19.14
CA PHE A 184 -6.79 -0.33 -19.29
C PHE A 184 -7.93 -1.27 -19.63
N LYS A 185 -7.57 -2.42 -20.18
CA LYS A 185 -8.48 -3.52 -20.51
C LYS A 185 -7.91 -4.80 -19.91
N ASP A 186 -8.78 -5.72 -19.51
CA ASP A 186 -8.41 -7.08 -19.10
C ASP A 186 -7.44 -7.13 -17.89
N GLY A 187 -7.52 -6.15 -16.97
CA GLY A 187 -6.63 -5.96 -15.80
C GLY A 187 -7.24 -6.38 -14.45
N ALA A 188 -7.97 -7.49 -14.40
CA ALA A 188 -8.70 -7.90 -13.21
C ALA A 188 -7.78 -8.30 -12.02
N LEU A 189 -8.24 -8.01 -10.80
CA LEU A 189 -7.60 -8.53 -9.58
C LEU A 189 -8.15 -9.93 -9.28
N VAL A 190 -7.26 -10.91 -9.14
CA VAL A 190 -7.62 -12.33 -8.98
C VAL A 190 -7.28 -12.83 -7.58
N PHE A 191 -8.30 -13.27 -6.85
CA PHE A 191 -8.17 -14.01 -5.59
C PHE A 191 -8.20 -15.50 -5.88
N TYR A 192 -7.03 -16.06 -6.19
CA TYR A 192 -6.90 -17.44 -6.66
C TYR A 192 -7.47 -18.47 -5.68
N GLU A 193 -7.17 -18.33 -4.38
CA GLU A 193 -7.64 -19.27 -3.34
C GLU A 193 -9.16 -19.22 -3.15
N GLN A 194 -9.77 -18.05 -3.33
CA GLN A 194 -11.21 -17.84 -3.19
C GLN A 194 -11.96 -18.12 -4.50
N GLY A 195 -11.26 -18.29 -5.62
CA GLY A 195 -11.85 -18.45 -6.95
C GLY A 195 -12.60 -17.20 -7.43
N LEU A 196 -12.15 -16.00 -7.03
CA LEU A 196 -12.80 -14.74 -7.39
C LEU A 196 -11.94 -13.93 -8.36
N THR A 197 -12.60 -13.31 -9.33
CA THR A 197 -12.02 -12.34 -10.26
C THR A 197 -12.79 -11.05 -10.13
N ILE A 198 -12.10 -9.96 -9.80
CA ILE A 198 -12.68 -8.64 -9.60
C ILE A 198 -12.20 -7.69 -10.69
N GLU A 199 -13.11 -7.29 -11.57
CA GLU A 199 -12.85 -6.30 -12.62
C GLU A 199 -13.08 -4.90 -12.07
N LEU A 200 -11.99 -4.27 -11.61
CA LEU A 200 -12.02 -2.90 -11.13
C LEU A 200 -11.86 -1.91 -12.28
N GLN A 201 -12.58 -0.80 -12.24
CA GLN A 201 -12.36 0.34 -13.13
C GLN A 201 -11.47 1.38 -12.44
N SER A 202 -10.92 2.31 -13.24
CA SER A 202 -10.20 3.45 -12.69
C SER A 202 -11.06 4.24 -11.70
N GLY A 203 -10.55 4.40 -10.49
CA GLY A 203 -11.27 5.07 -9.40
C GLY A 203 -12.23 4.20 -8.61
N ASP A 204 -12.29 2.89 -8.88
CA ASP A 204 -12.80 1.92 -7.91
C ASP A 204 -11.67 1.57 -6.94
N PHE A 205 -11.98 1.24 -5.69
CA PHE A 205 -10.98 0.63 -4.81
C PHE A 205 -11.48 -0.65 -4.18
N ILE A 206 -10.54 -1.50 -3.78
CA ILE A 206 -10.81 -2.72 -3.02
C ILE A 206 -9.92 -2.76 -1.78
N VAL A 207 -10.50 -3.15 -0.64
CA VAL A 207 -9.79 -3.47 0.60
C VAL A 207 -9.90 -4.97 0.85
N PHE A 208 -8.80 -5.64 1.12
CA PHE A 208 -8.78 -7.07 1.40
C PHE A 208 -7.62 -7.43 2.32
N GLN A 209 -7.66 -8.65 2.87
CA GLN A 209 -6.57 -9.15 3.70
C GLN A 209 -5.35 -9.47 2.83
N SER A 210 -4.22 -8.86 3.18
CA SER A 210 -2.97 -8.89 2.39
C SER A 210 -2.23 -10.24 2.40
#